data_AF-A0A1H5F230-F1
#
_entry.id   AF-A0A1H5F230-F1
#
_cell.length_a   1.000
_cell.length_b   1.000
_cell.length_c   1.000
_cell.angle_alpha   90.00
_cell.angle_beta   90.00
_cell.angle_gamma   90.00
#
_symmetry.space_group_name_H-M   'P 1'
#
loop_
_entity.id
_entity.type
_entity.pdbx_description
1 polymer ?
#
loop_
_entity_poly.entity_id
_entity_poly.type
_entity_poly.pdbx_seq_one_letter_code
_entity_poly.pdbx_strand_id
1 'polypeptide(L)'
;MPFVWSQILIILCIAYNVGFALFHLCFWRLFRWPKTLMPSGELNSAVTQTLNVMLTYVFLAYAAGLLTAMLSKPETLHPLAIAGALFWLLRLVLQPWLFPSSRVSRIVTLIFALGVVLHAGVWLASYRS
;
A
#
# COMPACT_ATOMS: atom_id res chain seq x y z
N MET A 1 -2.12 29.12 -6.55
CA MET A 1 -2.88 27.97 -7.08
C MET A 1 -2.39 26.59 -6.54
N PRO A 2 -2.18 26.34 -5.22
CA PRO A 2 -1.60 25.08 -4.73
C PRO A 2 -2.61 24.05 -4.18
N PHE A 3 -3.82 24.48 -3.80
CA PHE A 3 -4.78 23.66 -3.02
C PHE A 3 -5.42 22.50 -3.82
N VAL A 4 -5.77 22.71 -5.08
CA VAL A 4 -6.44 21.66 -5.88
C VAL A 4 -5.49 20.50 -6.21
N TRP A 5 -4.22 20.80 -6.44
CA TRP A 5 -3.21 19.78 -6.76
C TRP A 5 -2.91 18.85 -5.59
N SER A 6 -2.91 19.37 -4.35
CA SER A 6 -2.72 18.52 -3.16
C SER A 6 -3.90 17.58 -2.96
N GLN A 7 -5.14 18.05 -3.18
CA GLN A 7 -6.34 17.21 -3.08
C GLN A 7 -6.33 16.05 -4.09
N ILE A 8 -5.96 16.31 -5.34
CA ILE A 8 -5.83 15.27 -6.37
C ILE A 8 -4.79 14.22 -5.96
N LEU A 9 -3.63 14.63 -5.44
CA LEU A 9 -2.60 13.70 -4.99
C LEU A 9 -3.07 12.82 -3.82
N ILE A 10 -3.81 13.41 -2.86
CA ILE A 10 -4.37 12.64 -1.74
C ILE A 10 -5.39 11.62 -2.25
N ILE A 11 -6.28 12.01 -3.18
CA ILE A 11 -7.26 11.10 -3.80
C ILE A 11 -6.54 9.95 -4.54
N LEU A 12 -5.45 10.23 -5.26
CA LEU A 12 -4.65 9.21 -5.91
C LEU A 12 -4.02 8.25 -4.88
N CYS A 13 -3.50 8.75 -3.76
CA CYS A 13 -3.00 7.89 -2.67
C CYS A 13 -4.11 7.00 -2.08
N ILE A 14 -5.31 7.55 -1.84
CA ILE A 14 -6.46 6.80 -1.35
C ILE A 14 -6.82 5.67 -2.33
N ALA A 15 -7.02 6.01 -3.61
CA ALA A 15 -7.36 5.05 -4.66
C ALA A 15 -6.28 3.97 -4.82
N TYR A 16 -5.01 4.36 -4.74
CA TYR A 16 -3.88 3.44 -4.83
C TYR A 16 -3.89 2.41 -3.68
N ASN A 17 -4.12 2.84 -2.44
CA ASN A 17 -4.20 1.93 -1.30
C ASN A 17 -5.44 1.03 -1.33
N VAL A 18 -6.61 1.55 -1.76
CA VAL A 18 -7.81 0.73 -1.98
C VAL A 18 -7.58 -0.32 -3.07
N GLY A 19 -6.92 0.06 -4.17
CA GLY A 19 -6.52 -0.87 -5.23
C GLY A 19 -5.63 -2.00 -4.70
N PHE A 20 -4.71 -1.70 -3.78
CA PHE A 20 -3.89 -2.71 -3.12
C PHE A 20 -4.67 -3.62 -2.16
N ALA A 21 -5.66 -3.09 -1.43
CA ALA A 21 -6.57 -3.90 -0.64
C ALA A 21 -7.33 -4.91 -1.51
N LEU A 22 -7.92 -4.44 -2.63
CA LEU A 22 -8.61 -5.30 -3.58
C LEU A 22 -7.66 -6.34 -4.20
N PHE A 23 -6.43 -5.95 -4.53
CA PHE A 23 -5.41 -6.87 -5.02
C PHE A 23 -5.12 -8.01 -4.03
N HIS A 24 -5.02 -7.73 -2.73
CA HIS A 24 -4.82 -8.76 -1.70
C HIS A 24 -6.06 -9.65 -1.51
N LEU A 25 -7.27 -9.10 -1.66
CA LEU A 25 -8.50 -9.89 -1.72
C LEU A 25 -8.52 -10.86 -2.91
N CYS A 26 -7.85 -10.52 -4.00
CA CYS A 26 -7.73 -11.42 -5.15
C CYS A 26 -6.73 -12.56 -4.94
N PHE A 27 -5.92 -12.59 -3.87
CA PHE A 27 -4.86 -13.60 -3.70
C PHE A 27 -5.41 -15.03 -3.62
N TRP A 28 -6.56 -15.22 -2.96
CA TRP A 28 -7.23 -16.52 -2.92
C TRP A 28 -7.52 -17.07 -4.32
N ARG A 29 -7.93 -16.19 -5.26
CA ARG A 29 -8.21 -16.56 -6.65
C ARG A 29 -6.95 -16.65 -7.50
N LEU A 30 -6.05 -15.66 -7.42
CA LEU A 30 -4.86 -15.57 -8.25
C LEU A 30 -3.83 -16.65 -7.93
N PHE A 31 -3.63 -16.95 -6.65
CA PHE A 31 -2.64 -17.92 -6.19
C PHE A 31 -3.24 -19.25 -5.77
N ARG A 32 -4.57 -19.44 -5.85
CA ARG A 32 -5.28 -20.67 -5.48
C ARG A 32 -5.05 -21.07 -4.01
N TRP A 33 -5.04 -20.08 -3.10
CA TRP A 33 -4.91 -20.31 -1.67
C TRP A 33 -6.19 -20.92 -1.07
N PRO A 34 -6.08 -21.79 -0.05
CA PRO A 34 -4.85 -22.17 0.67
C PRO A 34 -4.07 -23.34 0.05
N LYS A 35 -4.55 -23.96 -1.04
CA LYS A 35 -3.99 -25.22 -1.57
C LYS A 35 -2.49 -25.14 -1.88
N THR A 36 -2.03 -24.03 -2.47
CA THR A 36 -0.60 -23.85 -2.79
C THR A 36 0.26 -23.48 -1.58
N LEU A 37 -0.34 -23.12 -0.43
CA LEU A 37 0.37 -22.82 0.80
C LEU A 37 0.56 -24.05 1.68
N MET A 38 -0.30 -25.08 1.55
CA MET A 38 -0.25 -26.30 2.36
C MET A 38 1.14 -26.98 2.43
N PRO A 39 1.96 -27.02 1.36
CA PRO A 39 3.31 -27.60 1.43
C PRO A 39 4.25 -26.91 2.44
N SER A 40 3.95 -25.66 2.83
CA SER A 40 4.70 -24.95 3.87
C SER A 40 4.32 -25.35 5.30
N GLY A 41 3.30 -26.20 5.48
CA GLY A 41 2.73 -26.59 6.77
C GLY A 41 1.48 -25.81 7.13
N GLU A 42 0.60 -26.43 7.92
CA GLU A 42 -0.70 -25.85 8.29
C GLU A 42 -0.57 -24.51 9.04
N LEU A 43 0.37 -24.44 9.99
CA LEU A 43 0.64 -23.22 10.75
C LEU A 43 1.11 -22.08 9.85
N ASN A 44 2.07 -22.32 8.96
CA ASN A 44 2.60 -21.31 8.05
C ASN A 44 1.54 -20.83 7.05
N SER A 45 0.70 -21.74 6.57
CA SER A 45 -0.45 -21.42 5.72
C SER A 45 -1.46 -20.53 6.45
N ALA A 46 -1.78 -20.85 7.71
CA ALA A 46 -2.68 -20.05 8.54
C ALA A 46 -2.10 -18.66 8.81
N VAL A 47 -0.83 -18.56 9.20
CA VAL A 47 -0.13 -17.29 9.43
C VAL A 47 -0.13 -16.43 8.16
N THR A 48 0.20 -17.01 6.99
CA THR A 48 0.24 -16.28 5.72
C THR A 48 -1.13 -15.74 5.32
N GLN A 49 -2.20 -16.53 5.52
CA GLN A 49 -3.56 -16.08 5.26
C GLN A 49 -4.00 -14.96 6.21
N THR A 50 -3.69 -15.10 7.50
CA THR A 50 -3.95 -14.05 8.49
C THR A 50 -3.22 -12.77 8.12
N LEU A 51 -1.95 -12.84 7.73
CA LEU A 51 -1.18 -11.68 7.26
C LEU A 51 -1.82 -11.04 6.02
N ASN A 52 -2.36 -11.81 5.07
CA ASN A 52 -3.07 -11.26 3.91
C ASN A 52 -4.33 -10.49 4.31
N VAL A 53 -5.13 -11.02 5.23
CA VAL A 53 -6.33 -10.35 5.76
C VAL A 53 -5.95 -9.08 6.52
N MET A 54 -4.97 -9.17 7.43
CA MET A 54 -4.50 -8.03 8.21
C MET A 54 -3.94 -6.93 7.32
N LEU A 55 -3.17 -7.29 6.29
CA LEU A 55 -2.61 -6.32 5.36
C LEU A 55 -3.70 -5.64 4.51
N THR A 56 -4.71 -6.40 4.08
CA THR A 56 -5.91 -5.85 3.43
C THR A 56 -6.61 -4.83 4.32
N TYR A 57 -6.83 -5.17 5.59
CA TYR A 57 -7.43 -4.28 6.57
C TYR A 57 -6.60 -3.00 6.77
N VAL A 58 -5.28 -3.12 6.92
CA VAL A 58 -4.37 -1.97 7.07
C VAL A 58 -4.45 -1.03 5.88
N PHE A 59 -4.49 -1.54 4.64
CA PHE A 59 -4.65 -0.69 3.46
C PHE A 59 -5.97 0.09 3.45
N LEU A 60 -7.08 -0.57 3.83
CA LEU A 60 -8.39 0.09 3.92
C LEU A 60 -8.43 1.13 5.05
N ALA A 61 -7.91 0.77 6.23
CA ALA A 61 -7.84 1.66 7.38
C ALA A 61 -6.97 2.89 7.09
N TYR A 62 -5.83 2.69 6.41
CA TYR A 62 -4.95 3.77 5.99
C TYR A 62 -5.61 4.68 4.95
N ALA A 63 -6.29 4.12 3.95
CA ALA A 63 -7.06 4.89 2.97
C ALA A 63 -8.17 5.72 3.63
N ALA A 64 -8.90 5.14 4.59
CA ALA A 64 -9.89 5.86 5.40
C ALA A 64 -9.25 6.96 6.28
N GLY A 65 -8.05 6.72 6.81
CA GLY A 65 -7.25 7.70 7.53
C GLY A 65 -6.89 8.90 6.66
N LEU A 66 -6.39 8.66 5.44
CA LEU A 66 -6.10 9.72 4.47
C LEU A 66 -7.36 10.52 4.10
N LEU A 67 -8.49 9.85 3.89
CA LEU A 67 -9.77 10.52 3.62
C LEU A 67 -10.22 11.40 4.80
N THR A 68 -10.11 10.89 6.02
CA THR A 68 -10.45 11.63 7.24
C THR A 68 -9.53 12.84 7.41
N ALA A 69 -8.24 12.67 7.16
CA ALA A 69 -7.26 13.76 7.20
C ALA A 69 -7.59 14.84 6.17
N MET A 70 -7.97 14.44 4.95
CA MET A 70 -8.35 15.34 3.87
C MET A 70 -9.60 16.18 4.19
N LEU A 71 -10.60 15.56 4.82
CA LEU A 71 -11.91 16.18 5.05
C LEU A 71 -12.03 16.94 6.38
N SER A 72 -11.33 16.51 7.43
CA SER A 72 -11.64 16.98 8.79
C SER A 72 -10.45 17.13 9.72
N LYS A 73 -9.30 16.50 9.43
CA LYS A 73 -8.12 16.50 10.31
C LYS A 73 -6.81 16.71 9.53
N PRO A 74 -6.62 17.86 8.85
CA PRO A 74 -5.48 18.09 7.97
C PRO A 74 -4.12 17.96 8.68
N GLU A 75 -4.06 18.21 9.99
CA GLU A 75 -2.87 18.03 10.83
C GLU A 75 -2.36 16.58 10.85
N THR A 76 -3.24 15.60 10.64
CA THR A 76 -2.86 14.17 10.60
C THR A 76 -2.34 13.72 9.24
N LEU A 77 -2.45 14.55 8.20
CA LEU A 77 -2.04 14.19 6.85
C LEU A 77 -0.54 14.00 6.74
N HIS A 78 0.25 14.88 7.36
CA HIS A 78 1.71 14.82 7.33
C HIS A 78 2.28 13.51 7.90
N PRO A 79 1.93 13.08 9.13
CA PRO A 79 2.42 11.80 9.66
C PRO A 79 1.88 10.59 8.88
N LEU A 80 0.66 10.65 8.32
CA LEU A 80 0.15 9.59 7.46
C LEU A 80 0.95 9.50 6.16
N ALA A 81 1.24 10.63 5.51
CA ALA A 81 1.97 10.68 4.24
C ALA A 81 3.39 10.11 4.36
N ILE A 82 4.13 10.47 5.42
CA ILE A 82 5.47 9.90 5.64
C ILE A 82 5.41 8.41 5.98
N ALA A 83 4.43 7.96 6.78
CA ALA A 83 4.24 6.54 7.08
C ALA A 83 3.97 5.73 5.81
N GLY A 84 3.11 6.26 4.91
CA GLY A 84 2.84 5.64 3.61
C GLY A 84 4.09 5.58 2.73
N ALA A 85 4.84 6.68 2.62
CA ALA A 85 6.07 6.73 1.82
C ALA A 85 7.10 5.70 2.32
N LEU A 86 7.30 5.61 3.65
CA LEU A 86 8.21 4.64 4.25
C LEU A 86 7.73 3.20 4.08
N PHE A 87 6.43 2.94 4.22
CA PHE A 87 5.85 1.62 3.96
C PHE A 87 6.15 1.15 2.53
N TRP A 88 5.89 1.99 1.53
CA TRP A 88 6.14 1.65 0.13
C TRP A 88 7.63 1.57 -0.18
N LEU A 89 8.48 2.37 0.47
CA LEU A 89 9.92 2.32 0.31
C LEU A 89 10.48 1.01 0.87
N LEU A 90 10.01 0.58 2.04
CA LEU A 90 10.38 -0.70 2.61
C LEU A 90 9.97 -1.86 1.68
N ARG A 91 8.75 -1.81 1.13
CA ARG A 91 8.29 -2.80 0.13
C ARG A 91 9.16 -2.78 -1.13
N LEU A 92 9.53 -1.59 -1.62
CA LEU A 92 10.39 -1.43 -2.78
C LEU A 92 11.77 -2.06 -2.55
N VAL A 93 12.39 -1.82 -1.39
CA VAL A 93 13.71 -2.34 -1.04
C VAL A 93 13.68 -3.84 -0.79
N LEU A 94 12.64 -4.37 -0.12
CA LEU A 94 12.55 -5.80 0.19
C LEU A 94 12.18 -6.68 -1.02
N GLN A 95 11.48 -6.13 -2.02
CA GLN A 95 11.02 -6.89 -3.18
C GLN A 95 12.14 -7.65 -3.92
N PRO A 96 13.29 -7.04 -4.30
CA PRO A 96 14.38 -7.76 -4.98
C PRO A 96 15.08 -8.82 -4.10
N TRP A 97 15.02 -8.69 -2.77
CA TRP A 97 15.64 -9.64 -1.84
C TRP A 97 14.77 -10.88 -1.59
N LEU A 98 13.45 -10.70 -1.51
CA LEU A 98 12.52 -11.77 -1.12
C LEU A 98 11.80 -12.43 -2.31
N PHE A 99 11.76 -11.79 -3.47
CA PHE A 99 11.04 -12.30 -4.64
C PHE A 99 11.97 -12.61 -5.81
N PRO A 100 11.64 -13.63 -6.63
CA PRO A 100 12.42 -13.94 -7.81
C PRO A 100 12.43 -12.76 -8.80
N SER A 101 13.53 -12.63 -9.56
CA SER A 101 13.69 -11.61 -10.61
C SER A 101 12.87 -11.91 -11.88
N SER A 102 11.56 -12.11 -11.71
CA SER A 102 10.61 -12.35 -12.79
C SER A 102 10.12 -11.03 -13.39
N ARG A 103 9.52 -11.08 -14.60
CA ARG A 103 8.87 -9.92 -15.22
C ARG A 103 7.76 -9.37 -14.32
N VAL A 104 6.96 -10.24 -13.70
CA VAL A 104 5.90 -9.86 -12.77
C VAL A 104 6.47 -9.15 -11.54
N SER A 105 7.54 -9.69 -10.94
CA SER A 105 8.18 -9.07 -9.77
C SER A 105 8.67 -7.66 -10.09
N ARG A 106 9.30 -7.44 -11.25
CA ARG A 106 9.74 -6.11 -11.71
C ARG A 106 8.57 -5.13 -11.90
N ILE A 107 7.45 -5.58 -12.46
CA ILE A 107 6.25 -4.73 -12.60
C ILE A 107 5.74 -4.33 -11.21
N VAL A 108 5.66 -5.27 -10.28
CA VAL A 108 5.25 -5.01 -8.89
C VAL A 108 6.22 -4.05 -8.18
N THR A 109 7.53 -4.17 -8.41
CA THR A 109 8.54 -3.23 -7.91
C THR A 109 8.28 -1.80 -8.42
N LEU A 110 7.97 -1.62 -9.71
CA LEU A 110 7.66 -0.31 -10.27
C LEU A 110 6.37 0.28 -9.66
N ILE A 111 5.38 -0.56 -9.38
CA ILE A 111 4.17 -0.14 -8.67
C ILE A 111 4.54 0.36 -7.27
N PHE A 112 5.41 -0.34 -6.53
CA PHE A 112 5.86 0.16 -5.22
C PHE A 112 6.62 1.48 -5.30
N ALA A 113 7.46 1.67 -6.33
CA ALA A 113 8.13 2.95 -6.56
C ALA A 113 7.12 4.09 -6.80
N LEU A 114 6.04 3.83 -7.56
CA LEU A 114 4.93 4.77 -7.70
C LEU A 114 4.28 5.07 -6.34
N GLY A 115 4.07 4.06 -5.51
CA GLY A 115 3.58 4.25 -4.13
C GLY A 115 4.45 5.20 -3.30
N VAL A 116 5.78 5.07 -3.38
CA VAL A 116 6.72 6.00 -2.71
C VAL A 116 6.54 7.41 -3.22
N VAL A 117 6.54 7.60 -4.55
CA VAL A 117 6.44 8.93 -5.18
C VAL A 117 5.14 9.63 -4.83
N LEU A 118 4.00 8.91 -4.87
CA LEU A 118 2.70 9.48 -4.54
C LEU A 118 2.65 10.00 -3.09
N HIS A 119 3.08 9.18 -2.13
CA HIS A 119 3.02 9.54 -0.71
C HIS A 119 4.06 10.58 -0.32
N ALA A 120 5.27 10.52 -0.88
CA ALA A 120 6.28 11.57 -0.73
C ALA A 120 5.80 12.90 -1.34
N GLY A 121 5.08 12.84 -2.47
CA GLY A 121 4.46 14.02 -3.09
C GLY A 121 3.44 14.69 -2.18
N VAL A 122 2.55 13.90 -1.54
CA VAL A 122 1.61 14.43 -0.53
C VAL A 122 2.35 15.04 0.65
N TRP A 123 3.40 14.37 1.14
CA TRP A 123 4.23 14.88 2.25
C TRP A 123 4.87 16.24 1.91
N LEU A 124 5.50 16.35 0.75
CA LEU A 124 6.10 17.61 0.27
C LEU A 124 5.05 18.72 0.05
N ALA A 125 3.88 18.35 -0.47
CA ALA A 125 2.79 19.31 -0.68
C ALA A 125 2.24 19.83 0.66
N SER A 126 2.15 18.96 1.67
CA SER A 126 1.66 19.33 3.02
C SER A 126 2.59 20.31 3.77
N TYR A 127 3.88 20.35 3.43
CA TYR A 127 4.85 21.29 4.02
C TYR A 127 4.75 22.70 3.43
N ARG A 128 4.22 22.83 2.20
CA ARG A 128 4.19 24.08 1.43
C ARG A 128 2.87 24.85 1.55
N SER A 129 1.90 24.30 2.27
CA SER A 129 0.55 24.83 2.49
C SER A 129 0.36 25.22 3.94
#